data_AF-B1V9G9-F1
#
_entry.id   AF-B1V9G9-F1
#
_cell.length_a   1.000
_cell.length_b   1.000
_cell.length_c   1.000
_cell.angle_alpha   90.00
_cell.angle_beta   90.00
_cell.angle_gamma   90.00
#
_symmetry.space_group_name_H-M   'P 1'
#
loop_
_entity.id
_entity.type
_entity.pdbx_description
1 polymer ?
#
loop_
_entity_poly.entity_id
_entity_poly.type
_entity_poly.pdbx_seq_one_letter_code
_entity_poly.pdbx_strand_id
1 'polypeptide(L)' 'MNYQKNTTTYCNIDGKTIYAIHEHDPDTWNFIKTTWFNKNGKTIDYITEYDPETEEPIKETYYNSDGTIKGETTF' A
#
# COMPACT_ATOMS: atom_id res chain seq x y z
N MET A 1 10.98 3.95 23.87
CA MET A 1 10.61 3.22 22.65
C MET A 1 10.23 4.24 21.60
N ASN A 2 11.11 4.50 20.64
CA ASN A 2 10.79 5.36 19.50
C ASN A 2 9.96 4.52 18.53
N TYR A 3 8.67 4.79 18.46
CA TYR A 3 7.84 4.27 17.38
C TYR A 3 8.21 5.05 16.13
N GLN A 4 9.17 4.54 15.36
CA GLN A 4 9.46 5.08 14.05
C GLN A 4 8.27 4.70 13.17
N LYS A 5 7.52 5.71 12.72
CA LYS A 5 6.39 5.49 11.84
C LYS A 5 6.95 5.16 10.47
N ASN A 6 7.05 3.87 10.14
CA ASN A 6 7.63 3.39 8.88
C ASN A 6 6.62 3.44 7.73
N THR A 7 5.72 4.42 7.77
CA THR A 7 4.67 4.55 6.77
C THR A 7 4.57 5.96 6.23
N THR A 8 4.47 6.04 4.91
CA THR A 8 4.22 7.29 4.19
C THR A 8 2.78 7.28 3.70
N THR A 9 2.00 8.31 4.06
CA THR A 9 0.61 8.46 3.63
C THR A 9 0.52 9.48 2.51
N TYR A 10 -0.12 9.10 1.40
CA TYR A 10 -0.30 9.97 0.24
C TYR A 10 -1.76 10.39 0.10
N CYS A 11 -1.97 11.70 -0.03
CA CYS A 11 -3.30 12.30 -0.18
C CYS A 11 -3.47 12.92 -1.56
N ASN A 12 -4.70 12.94 -2.05
CA ASN A 12 -5.09 13.66 -3.26
C ASN A 12 -4.85 15.17 -3.11
N ILE A 13 -5.06 15.92 -4.19
CA ILE A 13 -4.86 17.38 -4.22
C ILE A 13 -5.75 18.14 -3.21
N ASP A 14 -6.84 17.52 -2.75
CA ASP A 14 -7.69 18.06 -1.69
C ASP A 14 -7.05 18.00 -0.28
N GLY A 15 -5.92 17.31 -0.14
CA GLY A 15 -5.17 17.11 1.11
C GLY A 15 -5.90 16.25 2.14
N LYS A 16 -7.06 15.69 1.82
CA LYS A 16 -7.96 14.99 2.75
C LYS A 16 -8.17 13.53 2.37
N THR A 17 -8.26 13.25 1.08
CA THR A 17 -8.58 11.92 0.58
C THR A 17 -7.28 11.15 0.37
N ILE A 18 -7.03 10.16 1.21
CA ILE A 18 -5.87 9.27 1.07
C ILE A 18 -6.06 8.41 -0.19
N TYR A 19 -5.04 8.33 -1.04
CA TYR A 19 -5.04 7.41 -2.19
C TYR A 19 -4.06 6.25 -2.03
N ALA A 20 -3.03 6.38 -1.17
CA ALA A 20 -2.10 5.30 -0.89
C ALA A 20 -1.46 5.42 0.51
N ILE A 21 -1.10 4.28 1.08
CA ILE A 21 -0.20 4.18 2.23
C ILE A 21 0.94 3.24 1.84
N HIS A 22 2.18 3.75 1.90
CA HIS A 22 3.39 2.95 1.74
C HIS A 22 3.92 2.53 3.11
N GLU A 23 4.33 1.27 3.21
CA GLU A 23 5.07 0.71 4.33
C GLU A 23 6.51 0.48 3.88
N HIS A 24 7.44 0.81 4.77
CA HIS A 24 8.87 0.74 4.56
C HIS A 24 9.50 -0.28 5.50
N ASP A 25 10.53 -0.97 5.01
CA ASP A 25 11.42 -1.75 5.86
C ASP A 25 12.06 -0.83 6.93
N PRO A 26 12.08 -1.21 8.22
CA PRO A 26 12.61 -0.37 9.29
C PRO A 26 14.10 -0.07 9.17
N ASP A 27 14.88 -0.96 8.54
CA ASP A 27 16.33 -0.92 8.51
C ASP A 27 16.84 -0.29 7.21
N THR A 28 16.25 -0.67 6.07
CA THR A 28 16.67 -0.18 4.74
C THR A 28 15.84 1.01 4.25
N TRP A 29 14.64 1.23 4.80
CA TRP A 29 13.63 2.16 4.32
C TRP A 29 13.07 1.84 2.93
N ASN A 30 13.39 0.67 2.39
CA ASN A 30 12.89 0.21 1.10
C ASN A 30 11.39 -0.09 1.17
N PHE A 31 10.70 0.01 0.04
CA PHE A 31 9.28 -0.34 -0.02
C PHE A 31 9.05 -1.83 0.20
N ILE A 32 8.11 -2.16 1.10
CA ILE A 32 7.69 -3.55 1.34
C ILE A 32 6.23 -3.77 0.97
N LYS A 33 5.40 -2.73 1.08
CA LYS A 33 3.96 -2.82 0.81
C LYS A 33 3.35 -1.48 0.50
N THR A 34 2.38 -1.49 -0.41
CA THR A 34 1.50 -0.36 -0.68
C THR A 34 0.06 -0.79 -0.57
N THR A 35 -0.72 -0.05 0.22
CA THR A 35 -2.18 -0.14 0.19
C THR A 35 -2.75 0.99 -0.64
N TRP A 36 -3.42 0.65 -1.74
CA TRP A 36 -4.10 1.60 -2.62
C TRP A 36 -5.57 1.71 -2.26
N PHE A 37 -6.08 2.94 -2.23
CA PHE A 37 -7.48 3.21 -1.91
C PHE A 37 -8.25 3.66 -3.15
N ASN A 38 -9.51 3.27 -3.19
CA ASN A 38 -10.46 3.79 -4.17
C ASN A 38 -10.58 5.32 -4.08
N LYS A 39 -11.21 5.94 -5.08
CA LYS A 39 -11.43 7.41 -5.14
C LYS A 39 -12.14 8.00 -3.91
N ASN A 40 -12.84 7.18 -3.12
CA ASN A 40 -13.50 7.59 -1.88
C ASN A 40 -12.51 7.72 -0.69
N GLY A 41 -11.27 7.25 -0.82
CA GLY A 41 -10.22 7.23 0.20
C GLY A 41 -10.51 6.37 1.42
N LYS A 42 -11.48 5.44 1.32
CA LYS A 42 -11.98 4.64 2.45
C LYS A 42 -11.90 3.14 2.20
N THR A 43 -12.16 2.70 0.97
CA THR A 43 -12.14 1.28 0.62
C THR A 43 -10.85 0.96 -0.11
N ILE A 44 -10.17 -0.11 0.31
CA ILE A 44 -8.98 -0.62 -0.39
C ILE A 44 -9.40 -1.07 -1.79
N ASP A 45 -8.61 -0.70 -2.79
CA ASP A 45 -8.75 -1.16 -4.16
C ASP A 45 -7.86 -2.39 -4.38
N TYR A 46 -6.57 -2.25 -4.11
CA TYR A 46 -5.60 -3.34 -4.14
C TYR A 46 -4.41 -3.07 -3.21
N ILE A 47 -3.65 -4.12 -2.94
CA ILE A 47 -2.39 -4.07 -2.21
C ILE A 47 -1.30 -4.59 -3.13
N THR A 48 -0.16 -3.89 -3.17
CA THR A 48 1.07 -4.34 -3.83
C THR A 48 2.10 -4.71 -2.78
N GLU A 49 2.71 -5.88 -2.90
CA GLU A 49 3.86 -6.32 -2.09
C GLU A 49 5.12 -6.25 -2.96
N TYR A 50 6.23 -5.83 -2.36
CA TYR A 50 7.48 -5.57 -3.07
C TYR A 50 8.60 -6.44 -2.52
N ASP A 51 9.55 -6.78 -3.40
CA ASP A 51 10.82 -7.35 -2.97
C ASP A 51 11.64 -6.28 -2.25
N PRO A 52 12.08 -6.51 -1.00
CA PRO A 52 12.75 -5.49 -0.19
C PRO A 52 14.17 -5.16 -0.67
N GLU A 53 14.78 -5.95 -1.54
CA GLU A 53 16.13 -5.69 -2.06
C GLU A 53 16.09 -4.92 -3.38
N THR A 54 15.10 -5.21 -4.23
CA THR A 54 14.99 -4.65 -5.59
C THR A 54 13.91 -3.56 -5.72
N GLU A 55 13.00 -3.45 -4.75
CA GLU A 55 11.79 -2.63 -4.78
C GLU A 55 10.83 -2.94 -5.95
N GLU A 56 10.99 -4.09 -6.60
CA GLU A 56 10.10 -4.53 -7.66
C GLU A 56 8.84 -5.19 -7.07
N PRO A 57 7.66 -5.01 -7.69
CA PRO A 57 6.44 -5.69 -7.28
C PRO A 57 6.58 -7.20 -7.43
N ILE A 58 6.26 -7.94 -6.37
CA ILE A 58 6.24 -9.41 -6.38
C ILE A 58 4.82 -9.97 -6.37
N LYS A 59 3.87 -9.20 -5.84
CA LYS A 59 2.47 -9.61 -5.77
C LYS A 59 1.53 -8.43 -5.72
N GLU A 60 0.35 -8.59 -6.31
CA GLU A 60 -0.80 -7.73 -6.10
C GLU A 60 -2.02 -8.54 -5.66
N THR A 61 -2.76 -8.02 -4.68
CA THR A 61 -4.04 -8.56 -4.23
C THR A 61 -5.11 -7.50 -4.42
N TYR A 62 -6.13 -7.80 -5.23
CA TYR A 62 -7.25 -6.92 -5.56
C TYR A 62 -8.46 -7.24 -4.69
N TYR A 63 -9.20 -6.21 -4.29
CA TYR A 63 -10.35 -6.34 -3.40
C TYR A 63 -11.65 -5.89 -4.05
N ASN A 64 -12.75 -6.53 -3.67
CA ASN A 64 -14.10 -6.05 -3.96
C ASN A 64 -14.49 -4.95 -2.96
N SER A 65 -15.55 -4.21 -3.27
CA SER A 65 -16.06 -3.14 -2.40
C SER A 65 -16.51 -3.62 -1.01
N ASP A 66 -16.80 -4.91 -0.83
CA ASP A 66 -17.13 -5.52 0.46
C ASP A 66 -15.90 -5.99 1.26
N GLY A 67 -14.68 -5.78 0.72
CA GLY A 67 -13.42 -6.16 1.33
C GLY A 67 -13.01 -7.61 1.07
N THR A 68 -13.78 -8.39 0.30
CA THR A 68 -13.37 -9.74 -0.11
C THR A 68 -12.30 -9.68 -1.21
N ILE A 69 -11.43 -10.69 -1.25
CA ILE A 69 -10.40 -10.79 -2.31
C ILE A 69 -11.09 -11.08 -3.64
N LYS A 70 -10.86 -10.20 -4.61
CA LYS A 70 -11.30 -10.35 -5.99
C LYS A 70 -10.35 -11.24 -6.80
N GLY A 71 -9.05 -11.13 -6.54
CA GLY A 71 -8.03 -11.91 -7.22
C GLY A 71 -6.63 -11.48 -6.81
N GLU A 72 -5.64 -12.28 -7.20
CA GLU A 72 -4.23 -12.02 -6.93
C GLU A 72 -3.41 -12.24 -8.21
N THR A 73 -2.31 -11.52 -8.34
CA THR A 73 -1.32 -11.69 -9.41
C THR A 73 0.07 -11.72 -8.78
N THR A 74 0.90 -12.68 -9.16
CA THR A 74 2.30 -12.79 -8.75
C THR A 74 3.17 -12.59 -9.98
N PHE A 75 4.30 -11.90 -9.83
CA PHE A 75 5.21 -11.55 -10.91
C PHE A 75 6.44 -12.45 -10.96
#